data_AF-A0A7J9QRV1-F1
#
_entry.id   AF-A0A7J9QRV1-F1
#
_cell.length_a   1.000
_cell.length_b   1.000
_cell.length_c   1.000
_cell.angle_alpha   90.00
_cell.angle_beta   90.00
_cell.angle_gamma   90.00
#
_symmetry.space_group_name_H-M   'P 1'
#
loop_
_entity.id
_entity.type
_entity.pdbx_description
1 polymer ?
#
loop_
_entity_poly.entity_id
_entity_poly.type
_entity_poly.pdbx_seq_one_letter_code
_entity_poly.pdbx_strand_id
1 'polypeptide(L)'
;MTKLTMVDLKILFLGINKEGTFDEKDIEESDLKKLGVGRILDQLASLKERGLIEMNKNGSFSITSSAKQILWDDEIPLWVKILRVLEIKSQNIKTVASFLLVSDDQVKEEIEDLRKRHLLLMSP
;
A
#
# COMPACT_ATOMS: atom_id res chain seq x y z
N MET A 1 -1.61 -12.76 9.55
CA MET A 1 -1.40 -11.49 8.81
C MET A 1 -2.62 -11.25 7.95
N THR A 2 -3.27 -10.10 8.11
CA THR A 2 -4.48 -9.79 7.34
C THR A 2 -4.09 -9.61 5.88
N LYS A 3 -4.51 -10.52 5.01
CA LYS A 3 -4.12 -10.52 3.59
C LYS A 3 -4.65 -9.23 2.95
N LEU A 4 -3.76 -8.32 2.55
CA LEU A 4 -4.13 -7.11 1.82
C LEU A 4 -4.38 -7.47 0.36
N THR A 5 -5.46 -6.95 -0.18
CA THR A 5 -5.70 -6.99 -1.62
C THR A 5 -4.99 -5.83 -2.30
N MET A 6 -4.84 -5.88 -3.62
CA MET A 6 -4.28 -4.76 -4.38
C MET A 6 -5.13 -3.48 -4.24
N VAL A 7 -6.44 -3.62 -4.06
CA VAL A 7 -7.33 -2.46 -3.84
C VAL A 7 -7.10 -1.88 -2.46
N ASP A 8 -6.98 -2.72 -1.42
CA ASP A 8 -6.60 -2.27 -0.08
C ASP A 8 -5.30 -1.46 -0.12
N LEU A 9 -4.26 -2.01 -0.75
CA LEU A 9 -2.96 -1.36 -0.85
C LEU A 9 -3.08 0.02 -1.52
N LYS A 10 -3.85 0.12 -2.61
CA LYS A 10 -4.05 1.39 -3.32
C LYS A 10 -4.80 2.43 -2.49
N ILE A 11 -5.82 2.03 -1.74
CA ILE A 11 -6.58 2.95 -0.86
C ILE A 11 -5.67 3.44 0.27
N LEU A 12 -4.93 2.53 0.91
CA LEU A 12 -3.98 2.92 1.95
C LEU A 12 -2.86 3.79 1.37
N PHE A 13 -2.35 3.48 0.19
CA PHE A 13 -1.34 4.30 -0.46
C PHE A 13 -1.85 5.71 -0.79
N LEU A 14 -3.11 5.85 -1.21
CA LEU A 14 -3.73 7.16 -1.45
C LEU A 14 -3.70 8.03 -0.19
N GLY A 15 -4.13 7.49 0.95
CA GLY A 15 -4.09 8.26 2.19
C GLY A 15 -2.67 8.55 2.66
N ILE A 16 -1.70 7.66 2.45
CA ILE A 16 -0.29 7.93 2.79
C ILE A 16 0.25 9.11 1.96
N ASN A 17 -0.05 9.14 0.66
CA ASN A 17 0.35 10.25 -0.22
C ASN A 17 -0.33 11.58 0.14
N LYS A 18 -1.48 11.54 0.81
CA LYS A 18 -2.25 12.70 1.25
C LYS A 18 -2.04 12.98 2.75
N GLU A 19 -0.81 12.75 3.24
CA GLU A 19 -0.39 13.03 4.63
C GLU A 19 -1.21 12.30 5.71
N GLY A 20 -1.83 11.17 5.34
CA GLY A 20 -2.57 10.28 6.22
C GLY A 20 -4.08 10.48 6.23
N THR A 21 -4.64 11.43 5.46
CA THR A 21 -6.09 11.64 5.36
C THR A 21 -6.51 11.82 3.90
N PHE A 22 -7.62 11.22 3.49
CA PHE A 22 -8.14 11.31 2.12
C PHE A 22 -9.67 11.39 2.12
N ASP A 23 -10.25 11.94 1.06
CA ASP A 23 -11.69 12.05 0.87
C ASP A 23 -12.17 11.45 -0.47
N GLU A 24 -13.45 11.64 -0.77
CA GLU A 24 -14.06 11.16 -2.02
C GLU A 24 -13.41 11.78 -3.27
N LYS A 25 -13.02 13.05 -3.22
CA LYS A 25 -12.38 13.74 -4.36
C LYS A 25 -11.01 13.13 -4.64
N ASP A 26 -10.25 12.83 -3.59
CA ASP A 26 -8.96 12.15 -3.74
C ASP A 26 -9.11 10.78 -4.42
N ILE A 27 -10.18 10.05 -4.09
CA ILE A 27 -10.49 8.75 -4.71
C ILE A 27 -10.84 8.95 -6.19
N GLU A 28 -11.67 9.95 -6.52
CA GLU A 28 -12.09 10.27 -7.89
C GLU A 28 -10.94 10.75 -8.78
N GLU A 29 -9.96 11.45 -8.22
CA GLU A 29 -8.76 11.89 -8.92
C GLU A 29 -7.78 10.73 -9.17
N SER A 30 -7.88 9.65 -8.38
CA SER A 30 -6.98 8.50 -8.46
C SER A 30 -7.40 7.45 -9.48
N ASP A 31 -6.54 6.45 -9.68
CA ASP A 31 -6.86 5.25 -10.47
C ASP A 31 -7.97 4.37 -9.86
N LEU A 32 -8.38 4.63 -8.60
CA LEU A 32 -9.45 3.88 -7.94
C LEU A 32 -10.82 4.14 -8.57
N LYS A 33 -11.03 5.29 -9.22
CA LYS A 33 -12.31 5.64 -9.89
C LYS A 33 -12.80 4.57 -10.87
N LYS A 34 -11.88 3.79 -11.46
CA LYS A 34 -12.18 2.72 -12.42
C LYS A 34 -12.84 1.49 -11.79
N LEU A 35 -12.82 1.36 -10.46
CA LEU A 35 -13.34 0.19 -9.73
C LEU A 35 -14.85 0.25 -9.49
N GLY A 36 -15.48 1.41 -9.71
CA GLY A 36 -16.89 1.66 -9.44
C GLY A 36 -17.17 1.99 -7.97
N VAL A 37 -18.13 2.88 -7.73
CA VAL A 37 -18.44 3.44 -6.40
C VAL A 37 -18.78 2.37 -5.38
N GLY A 38 -19.67 1.42 -5.72
CA GLY A 38 -20.08 0.36 -4.79
C GLY A 38 -18.91 -0.47 -4.26
N ARG A 39 -17.98 -0.86 -5.15
CA ARG A 39 -16.80 -1.65 -4.77
C ARG A 39 -15.84 -0.88 -3.87
N ILE A 40 -15.70 0.43 -4.11
CA ILE A 40 -14.88 1.30 -3.26
C ILE A 40 -15.49 1.39 -1.86
N LEU A 41 -16.81 1.60 -1.77
CA LEU A 41 -17.52 1.66 -0.49
C LEU A 41 -17.41 0.35 0.29
N ASP A 42 -17.58 -0.79 -0.38
CA ASP A 42 -17.39 -2.10 0.24
C ASP A 42 -15.96 -2.27 0.78
N GLN A 43 -14.95 -1.81 0.02
CA GLN A 43 -13.56 -1.89 0.44
C GLN A 43 -13.25 -0.94 1.61
N LEU A 44 -13.78 0.28 1.60
CA LEU A 44 -13.63 1.23 2.70
C LEU A 44 -14.30 0.70 3.97
N ALA A 45 -15.49 0.11 3.87
CA ALA A 45 -16.15 -0.55 4.99
C ALA A 45 -15.28 -1.69 5.54
N SER A 46 -14.76 -2.55 4.67
CA SER A 46 -13.85 -3.64 5.07
C SER A 46 -12.57 -3.14 5.75
N LEU A 47 -11.92 -2.12 5.19
CA LEU A 47 -10.72 -1.51 5.77
C LEU A 47 -10.99 -0.89 7.14
N LYS A 48 -12.16 -0.27 7.31
CA LYS A 48 -12.61 0.31 8.58
C LYS A 48 -12.86 -0.78 9.63
N GLU A 49 -13.58 -1.84 9.28
CA GLU A 49 -13.82 -2.98 10.18
C GLU A 49 -12.52 -3.65 10.63
N ARG A 50 -11.51 -3.69 9.75
CA ARG A 50 -10.17 -4.19 10.04
C ARG A 50 -9.31 -3.22 10.86
N GLY A 51 -9.81 -2.03 11.18
CA GLY A 51 -9.08 -1.00 11.92
C GLY A 51 -7.87 -0.44 11.16
N LEU A 52 -7.93 -0.41 9.82
CA LEU A 52 -6.86 0.13 8.98
C LEU A 52 -7.12 1.59 8.61
N ILE A 53 -8.39 1.98 8.51
CA ILE A 53 -8.82 3.36 8.32
C ILE A 53 -9.86 3.75 9.37
N GLU A 54 -9.96 5.04 9.66
CA GLU A 54 -10.98 5.64 10.52
C GLU A 54 -11.76 6.68 9.73
N MET A 55 -13.06 6.79 10.00
CA MET A 55 -13.93 7.78 9.35
C MET A 55 -14.05 9.01 10.26
N ASN A 56 -13.64 10.16 9.75
CA ASN A 56 -13.71 11.43 10.44
C ASN A 56 -15.14 12.01 10.39
N LYS A 57 -15.41 12.97 11.28
CA LYS A 57 -16.73 13.62 11.39
C LYS A 57 -17.14 14.42 10.14
N ASN A 58 -16.16 14.86 9.35
CA ASN A 58 -16.36 15.60 8.10
C ASN A 58 -16.57 14.68 6.88
N GLY A 59 -16.59 13.36 7.07
CA GLY A 59 -16.73 12.39 5.98
C GLY A 59 -15.41 11.99 5.31
N SER A 60 -14.26 12.52 5.73
CA SER A 60 -12.96 12.04 5.25
C SER A 60 -12.52 10.77 5.99
N PHE A 61 -11.50 10.10 5.46
CA PHE A 61 -10.91 8.90 6.04
C PHE A 61 -9.47 9.17 6.44
N SER A 62 -9.07 8.71 7.62
CA SER A 62 -7.68 8.78 8.09
C SER A 62 -7.08 7.38 8.19
N ILE A 63 -5.80 7.26 7.87
CA ILE A 63 -5.04 6.03 7.99
C ILE A 63 -4.59 5.87 9.44
N THR A 64 -4.88 4.70 10.00
CA THR A 64 -4.47 4.34 11.36
C THR A 64 -2.98 4.05 11.46
N SER A 65 -2.42 4.12 12.67
CA SER A 65 -1.06 3.66 12.95
C SER A 65 -0.87 2.18 12.58
N SER A 66 -1.89 1.34 12.81
CA SER A 66 -1.89 -0.08 12.44
C SER A 66 -1.68 -0.29 10.94
N ALA A 67 -2.28 0.56 10.10
CA ALA A 67 -2.06 0.49 8.65
C ALA A 67 -0.66 0.96 8.25
N LYS A 68 -0.12 2.00 8.89
CA LYS A 68 1.27 2.44 8.67
C LYS A 68 2.26 1.33 9.01
N GLN A 69 2.04 0.61 10.10
CA GLN A 69 2.81 -0.57 10.53
C GLN A 69 2.80 -1.75 9.56
N ILE A 70 1.98 -1.73 8.50
CA ILE A 70 2.02 -2.81 7.51
C ILE A 70 3.13 -2.59 6.47
N LEU A 71 3.38 -1.35 6.03
CA LEU A 71 4.33 -1.09 4.95
C LEU A 71 5.18 0.17 5.11
N TRP A 72 4.75 1.15 5.89
CA TRP A 72 5.34 2.49 5.95
C TRP A 72 5.97 2.84 7.29
N ASP A 73 6.08 1.87 8.20
CA ASP A 73 6.81 2.06 9.45
C ASP A 73 8.32 1.91 9.23
N ASP A 74 9.10 2.84 9.75
CA ASP A 74 10.55 2.90 9.62
C ASP A 74 11.26 1.75 10.36
N GLU A 75 10.60 1.15 11.36
CA GLU A 75 11.13 -0.03 12.06
C GLU A 75 11.14 -1.29 11.19
N ILE A 76 10.36 -1.31 10.10
CA ILE A 76 10.30 -2.46 9.21
C ILE A 76 11.42 -2.35 8.16
N PRO A 77 12.30 -3.37 8.05
CA PRO A 77 13.34 -3.37 7.03
C PRO A 77 12.78 -3.30 5.61
N LEU A 78 13.49 -2.61 4.72
CA LEU A 78 13.05 -2.40 3.33
C LEU A 78 12.79 -3.72 2.59
N TRP A 79 13.64 -4.73 2.78
CA TRP A 79 13.45 -6.04 2.17
C TRP A 79 12.13 -6.71 2.58
N VAL A 80 11.68 -6.54 3.84
CA VAL A 80 10.37 -7.08 4.30
C VAL A 80 9.24 -6.35 3.60
N LYS A 81 9.34 -5.03 3.47
CA LYS A 81 8.35 -4.19 2.78
C LYS A 81 8.21 -4.62 1.32
N ILE A 82 9.33 -4.85 0.63
CA ILE A 82 9.37 -5.34 -0.75
C ILE A 82 8.66 -6.69 -0.88
N LEU A 83 9.00 -7.67 -0.01
CA LEU A 83 8.36 -8.99 -0.03
C LEU A 83 6.84 -8.90 0.18
N ARG A 84 6.38 -8.06 1.10
CA ARG A 84 4.93 -7.86 1.36
C ARG A 84 4.20 -7.31 0.13
N VAL A 85 4.78 -6.34 -0.58
CA VAL A 85 4.19 -5.82 -1.82
C VAL A 85 4.14 -6.89 -2.91
N LEU A 86 5.22 -7.66 -3.08
CA LEU A 86 5.30 -8.73 -4.07
C LEU A 86 4.35 -9.90 -3.78
N GLU A 87 4.09 -10.19 -2.50
CA GLU A 87 3.12 -11.22 -2.08
C GLU A 87 1.68 -10.85 -2.48
N ILE A 88 1.31 -9.56 -2.42
CA ILE A 88 -0.02 -9.09 -2.81
C ILE A 88 -0.24 -9.29 -4.32
N LYS A 89 0.75 -8.89 -5.13
CA LYS A 89 0.76 -9.10 -6.57
C LYS A 89 2.18 -8.92 -7.11
N SER A 90 2.59 -9.73 -8.08
CA SER A 90 3.81 -9.48 -8.84
C SER A 90 3.69 -8.11 -9.55
N GLN A 91 4.59 -7.18 -9.22
CA GLN A 91 4.66 -5.82 -9.75
C GLN A 91 6.08 -5.53 -10.24
N ASN A 92 6.24 -4.52 -11.10
CA ASN A 92 7.56 -4.05 -11.51
C ASN A 92 8.21 -3.20 -10.42
N ILE A 93 9.53 -3.01 -10.52
CA ILE A 93 10.34 -2.26 -9.56
C ILE A 93 9.81 -0.85 -9.34
N LYS A 94 9.44 -0.13 -10.40
CA LYS A 94 8.93 1.25 -10.33
C LYS A 94 7.67 1.34 -9.46
N THR A 95 6.77 0.38 -9.64
CA THR A 95 5.53 0.31 -8.87
C THR A 95 5.82 -0.03 -7.41
N VAL A 96 6.73 -0.97 -7.13
CA VAL A 96 7.14 -1.27 -5.75
C VAL A 96 7.77 -0.05 -5.09
N ALA A 97 8.72 0.61 -5.75
CA ALA A 97 9.36 1.83 -5.28
C ALA A 97 8.33 2.93 -4.98
N SER A 98 7.36 3.12 -5.87
CA SER A 98 6.27 4.09 -5.66
C SER A 98 5.45 3.78 -4.42
N PHE A 99 5.07 2.52 -4.19
CA PHE A 99 4.27 2.14 -3.01
C PHE A 99 5.04 2.30 -1.70
N LEU A 100 6.34 2.04 -1.74
CA LEU A 100 7.21 2.08 -0.56
C LEU A 100 7.81 3.46 -0.30
N LEU A 101 7.59 4.44 -1.18
CA LEU A 101 8.13 5.80 -1.09
C LEU A 101 9.67 5.83 -1.02
N VAL A 102 10.32 4.95 -1.78
CA VAL A 102 11.78 4.84 -1.88
C VAL A 102 12.23 4.97 -3.32
N SER A 103 13.53 5.13 -3.57
CA SER A 103 14.04 5.20 -4.93
C SER A 103 14.05 3.83 -5.62
N ASP A 104 13.91 3.83 -6.94
CA ASP A 104 14.02 2.62 -7.77
C ASP A 104 15.34 1.88 -7.52
N ASP A 105 16.43 2.62 -7.28
CA ASP A 105 17.77 2.05 -7.10
C ASP A 105 17.90 1.33 -5.75
N GLN A 106 17.30 1.86 -4.68
CA GLN A 106 17.21 1.17 -3.39
C GLN A 106 16.43 -0.15 -3.51
N VAL A 107 15.33 -0.15 -4.27
CA VAL A 107 14.54 -1.37 -4.49
C VAL A 107 15.32 -2.39 -5.32
N LYS A 108 16.06 -1.96 -6.36
CA LYS A 108 16.91 -2.85 -7.17
C LYS A 108 17.98 -3.51 -6.32
N GLU A 109 18.68 -2.73 -5.49
CA GLU A 109 19.75 -3.23 -4.63
C GLU A 109 19.22 -4.31 -3.67
N GLU A 110 18.09 -4.04 -3.00
CA GLU A 110 17.47 -5.00 -2.09
C GLU A 110 16.90 -6.24 -2.79
N ILE A 111 16.31 -6.09 -3.97
CA ILE A 111 15.84 -7.25 -4.76
C ILE A 111 17.02 -8.14 -5.15
N GLU A 112 18.15 -7.55 -5.55
CA GLU A 112 19.35 -8.30 -5.92
C GLU A 112 19.94 -9.04 -4.71
N ASP A 113 19.93 -8.42 -3.52
CA ASP A 113 20.35 -9.07 -2.29
C ASP A 113 19.40 -10.19 -1.84
N LEU A 114 18.09 -10.00 -2.00
CA LEU A 114 17.10 -11.06 -1.78
C LEU A 114 17.27 -12.22 -2.77
N ARG A 115 17.64 -11.94 -4.03
CA ARG A 115 17.94 -12.95 -5.05
C ARG A 115 19.17 -13.77 -4.68
N LYS A 116 20.27 -13.13 -4.24
CA LYS A 116 21.48 -13.81 -3.73
C LYS A 116 21.19 -14.72 -2.55
N ARG A 117 20.20 -14.37 -1.72
CA ARG A 117 19.72 -15.17 -0.59
C ARG A 117 18.72 -16.26 -0.97
N HIS A 118 18.42 -16.44 -2.27
CA HIS A 118 17.43 -17.38 -2.80
C HIS A 118 16.00 -17.17 -2.27
N LEU A 119 15.68 -15.96 -1.81
CA LEU A 119 14.34 -15.60 -1.33
C LEU A 119 13.43 -15.08 -2.44
N LEU A 120 14.00 -14.73 -3.60
CA LEU A 120 13.27 -14.25 -4.77
C LEU A 120 13.82 -14.89 -6.07
N LEU A 121 12.90 -15.17 -6.98
CA LEU A 121 13.19 -15.61 -8.36
C LEU A 121 13.03 -14.46 -9.38
N MET A 122 12.69 -13.25 -8.92
CA MET A 122 12.54 -12.07 -9.77
C MET A 122 13.93 -11.56 -10.20
N SER A 123 14.08 -11.27 -11.49
CA SER A 123 15.25 -10.58 -12.04
C SER A 123 14.97 -9.07 -12.14
N PRO A 124 15.95 -8.20 -11.81
CA PRO A 124 15.81 -6.75 -11.92
C PRO A 124 15.50 -6.22 -13.33
#